data_AF-A0A379EDB4-F1
#
_entry.id   AF-A0A379EDB4-F1
#
_cell.length_a   1.000
_cell.length_b   1.000
_cell.length_c   1.000
_cell.angle_alpha   90.00
_cell.angle_beta   90.00
_cell.angle_gamma   90.00
#
_symmetry.space_group_name_H-M   'P 1'
#
loop_
_entity.id
_entity.type
_entity.pdbx_description
1 polymer ?
#
loop_
_entity_poly.entity_id
_entity_poly.type
_entity_poly.pdbx_seq_one_letter_code
_entity_poly.pdbx_strand_id
1 'polypeptide(L)'
;MRKKTACFLAAMLFTTSMYAMKEITGEFQPWDGNSVVNGNTLNFLGDWNGMTFKFFDDEGCVYEGGLDLSGYDVIVLKMSDTSCMFKMKVEYTDGTKQQDSWGTEAAAQPGALIAAVPLNSAHKDMVKDFFIQNAKYPGTITIDKIYACTSAEYAQLLAENKAAKFNLTLKKIEEGGGSSYNPDTHTITIESDGSHRGWYFDSEYRDFSAFKSFVADFQTSSAGELCVEYDDNTSTSAPFEAGTPNVSVTLGSGKNKLRQVYVKGNAGATYVLKEAYFSSEGPATGISGYQSVQNDQGTEYYSLDGKRQTVPRRGIMIQKKNGVTKKIAR
;
A
#
# COMPACT_ATOMS: atom_id res chain seq x y z
N MET A 1 -2.41 -21.10 -62.61
CA MET A 1 -1.34 -20.29 -61.99
C MET A 1 -1.97 -19.15 -61.20
N ARG A 2 -2.08 -19.28 -59.87
CA ARG A 2 -2.59 -18.21 -58.99
C ARG A 2 -1.42 -17.42 -58.42
N LYS A 3 -1.33 -16.14 -58.78
CA LYS A 3 -0.41 -15.17 -58.16
C LYS A 3 -0.82 -14.99 -56.69
N LYS A 4 0.08 -15.24 -55.75
CA LYS A 4 -0.09 -14.83 -54.36
C LYS A 4 0.69 -13.54 -54.14
N THR A 5 -0.05 -12.46 -53.99
CA THR A 5 0.42 -11.13 -53.56
C THR A 5 0.86 -11.24 -52.10
N ALA A 6 2.15 -11.04 -51.83
CA ALA A 6 2.65 -10.90 -50.46
C ALA A 6 2.34 -9.47 -50.00
N CYS A 7 1.41 -9.33 -49.06
CA CYS A 7 1.13 -8.07 -48.37
C CYS A 7 2.24 -7.87 -47.33
N PHE A 8 3.19 -6.99 -47.60
CA PHE A 8 4.14 -6.52 -46.59
C PHE A 8 3.39 -5.56 -45.67
N LEU A 9 2.96 -6.05 -44.50
CA LEU A 9 2.54 -5.18 -43.42
C LEU A 9 3.81 -4.61 -42.78
N ALA A 10 4.20 -3.41 -43.20
CA ALA A 10 5.20 -2.64 -42.49
C ALA A 10 4.59 -2.22 -41.15
N ALA A 11 4.91 -2.96 -40.08
CA ALA A 11 4.69 -2.48 -38.74
C ALA A 11 5.54 -1.23 -38.56
N MET A 12 4.91 -0.05 -38.60
CA MET A 12 5.54 1.18 -38.14
C MET A 12 5.88 0.95 -36.66
N LEU A 13 7.14 0.66 -36.36
CA LEU A 13 7.67 0.97 -35.05
C LEU A 13 7.57 2.48 -34.91
N PHE A 14 6.58 2.95 -34.14
CA PHE A 14 6.65 4.27 -33.55
C PHE A 14 7.86 4.24 -32.60
N THR A 15 9.02 4.67 -33.09
CA THR A 15 10.07 5.16 -32.23
C THR A 15 9.55 6.48 -31.65
N THR A 16 8.82 6.39 -30.54
CA THR A 16 8.63 7.54 -29.68
C THR A 16 10.03 7.99 -29.28
N SER A 17 10.40 9.21 -29.63
CA SER A 17 11.52 9.88 -29.00
C SER A 17 11.13 10.07 -27.53
N MET A 18 11.35 9.06 -26.70
CA MET A 18 11.15 9.13 -25.26
C MET A 18 12.16 10.15 -24.75
N TYR A 19 11.67 11.30 -24.26
CA TYR A 19 12.43 12.00 -23.24
C TYR A 19 12.61 10.98 -22.12
N ALA A 20 13.83 10.69 -21.70
CA ALA A 20 14.03 9.87 -20.53
C ALA A 20 13.51 10.64 -19.31
N MET A 21 12.73 9.99 -18.44
CA MET A 21 12.35 10.53 -17.12
C MET A 21 13.52 11.32 -16.49
N LYS A 22 13.25 12.57 -16.10
CA LYS A 22 14.24 13.43 -15.45
C LYS A 22 14.22 13.14 -13.96
N GLU A 23 15.27 12.53 -13.44
CA GLU A 23 15.47 12.45 -11.99
C GLU A 23 15.65 13.87 -11.42
N ILE A 24 14.94 14.16 -10.34
CA ILE A 24 14.95 15.46 -9.67
C ILE A 24 15.77 15.32 -8.38
N THR A 25 16.74 16.21 -8.21
CA THR A 25 17.55 16.31 -7.00
C THR A 25 17.06 17.43 -6.10
N GLY A 26 17.20 17.24 -4.79
CA GLY A 26 16.70 18.16 -3.79
C GLY A 26 16.72 17.54 -2.39
N GLU A 27 16.07 18.21 -1.46
CA GLU A 27 15.94 17.76 -0.07
C GLU A 27 14.53 17.99 0.49
N PHE A 28 14.13 17.14 1.44
CA PHE A 28 12.92 17.35 2.21
C PHE A 28 13.21 18.23 3.42
N GLN A 29 12.39 19.26 3.60
CA GLN A 29 12.40 20.16 4.75
C GLN A 29 11.10 19.98 5.54
N PRO A 30 11.16 19.41 6.75
CA PRO A 30 10.02 19.33 7.65
C PRO A 30 9.41 20.70 7.95
N TRP A 31 8.07 20.78 7.97
CA TRP A 31 7.39 22.01 8.41
C TRP A 31 7.56 22.29 9.90
N ASP A 32 7.68 21.23 10.71
CA ASP A 32 7.82 21.31 12.16
C ASP A 32 8.49 20.04 12.72
N GLY A 33 8.59 19.98 14.06
CA GLY A 33 9.19 18.85 14.78
C GLY A 33 8.39 17.54 14.76
N ASN A 34 7.19 17.51 14.16
CA ASN A 34 6.39 16.29 14.00
C ASN A 34 6.68 15.56 12.68
N SER A 35 7.68 16.02 11.94
CA SER A 35 8.14 15.43 10.68
C SER A 35 9.67 15.25 10.74
N VAL A 36 10.15 14.05 10.44
CA VAL A 36 11.58 13.72 10.48
C VAL A 36 12.03 13.02 9.20
N VAL A 37 13.08 13.53 8.58
CA VAL A 37 13.75 12.93 7.42
C VAL A 37 14.90 12.05 7.91
N ASN A 38 14.84 10.75 7.64
CA ASN A 38 15.86 9.78 8.02
C ASN A 38 16.39 9.07 6.76
N GLY A 39 17.46 9.61 6.17
CA GLY A 39 17.94 9.14 4.88
C GLY A 39 16.87 9.36 3.80
N ASN A 40 16.41 8.29 3.18
CA ASN A 40 15.36 8.33 2.16
C ASN A 40 13.95 8.01 2.71
N THR A 41 13.80 7.91 4.04
CA THR A 41 12.52 7.67 4.71
C THR A 41 12.00 8.93 5.39
N LEU A 42 10.78 9.32 5.04
CA LEU A 42 10.02 10.38 5.67
C LEU A 42 9.20 9.79 6.82
N ASN A 43 9.27 10.39 8.00
CA ASN A 43 8.53 9.96 9.18
C ASN A 43 7.56 11.07 9.61
N PHE A 44 6.27 10.74 9.65
CA PHE A 44 5.21 11.61 10.15
C PHE A 44 4.80 11.11 11.54
N LEU A 45 4.91 11.98 12.54
CA LEU A 45 4.69 11.64 13.95
C LEU A 45 3.28 11.99 14.43
N GLY A 46 2.58 12.88 13.73
CA GLY A 46 1.21 13.27 14.00
C GLY A 46 0.31 13.21 12.77
N ASP A 47 -0.83 13.87 12.86
CA ASP A 47 -1.82 13.95 11.79
C ASP A 47 -1.58 15.21 10.97
N TRP A 48 -1.77 15.12 9.64
CA TRP A 48 -1.72 16.30 8.75
C TRP A 48 -0.38 17.06 8.78
N ASN A 49 0.70 16.38 9.12
CA ASN A 49 2.05 16.94 9.08
C ASN A 49 2.64 16.82 7.68
N GLY A 50 3.54 17.74 7.34
CA GLY A 50 4.09 17.82 6.01
C GLY A 50 5.57 18.15 5.95
N MET A 51 6.13 17.88 4.78
CA MET A 51 7.49 18.21 4.40
C MET A 51 7.48 18.80 2.99
N THR A 52 8.22 19.87 2.79
CA THR A 52 8.43 20.45 1.46
C THR A 52 9.70 19.88 0.85
N PHE A 53 9.64 19.36 -0.36
CA PHE A 53 10.79 19.02 -1.16
C PHE A 53 11.30 20.25 -1.92
N LYS A 54 12.48 20.73 -1.54
CA LYS A 54 13.18 21.84 -2.19
C LYS A 54 14.09 21.32 -3.28
N PHE A 55 13.98 21.87 -4.49
CA PHE A 55 14.87 21.52 -5.59
C PHE A 55 16.27 22.09 -5.36
N PHE A 56 17.27 21.41 -5.90
CA PHE A 56 18.62 21.96 -6.01
C PHE A 56 18.90 22.59 -7.37
N ASP A 57 19.74 23.62 -7.39
CA ASP A 57 20.39 24.11 -8.60
C ASP A 57 21.59 23.22 -9.00
N ASP A 58 22.27 23.60 -10.09
CA ASP A 58 23.43 22.88 -10.62
C ASP A 58 24.63 22.88 -9.66
N GLU A 59 24.65 23.77 -8.66
CA GLU A 59 25.68 23.86 -7.63
C GLU A 59 25.29 23.06 -6.35
N GLY A 60 24.08 22.47 -6.33
CA GLY A 60 23.58 21.70 -5.20
C GLY A 60 22.95 22.56 -4.09
N CYS A 61 22.66 23.82 -4.35
CA CYS A 61 22.01 24.73 -3.39
C CYS A 61 20.49 24.75 -3.60
N VAL A 62 19.74 25.03 -2.53
CA VAL A 62 18.28 25.18 -2.62
C VAL A 62 17.91 26.28 -3.61
N TYR A 63 17.11 25.91 -4.61
CA TYR A 63 16.69 26.78 -5.71
C TYR A 63 15.22 27.19 -5.57
N GLU A 64 14.99 28.49 -5.42
CA GLU A 64 13.65 29.08 -5.23
C GLU A 64 13.15 29.81 -6.50
N GLY A 65 13.94 29.80 -7.58
CA GLY A 65 13.70 30.59 -8.80
C GLY A 65 12.66 30.00 -9.77
N GLY A 66 12.20 28.77 -9.54
CA GLY A 66 11.29 28.06 -10.44
C GLY A 66 12.04 27.17 -11.41
N LEU A 67 11.93 25.85 -11.22
CA LEU A 67 12.50 24.83 -12.08
C LEU A 67 11.67 24.67 -13.35
N ASP A 68 12.32 24.79 -14.51
CA ASP A 68 11.68 24.52 -15.80
C ASP A 68 11.50 23.01 -16.01
N LEU A 69 10.25 22.58 -15.98
CA LEU A 69 9.76 21.24 -16.27
C LEU A 69 8.81 21.23 -17.48
N SER A 70 8.94 22.18 -18.41
CA SER A 70 8.09 22.31 -19.60
C SER A 70 8.04 21.06 -20.49
N GLY A 71 9.08 20.24 -20.45
CA GLY A 71 9.14 18.96 -21.17
C GLY A 71 8.31 17.82 -20.55
N TYR A 72 7.71 18.02 -19.37
CA TYR A 72 7.07 16.97 -18.58
C TYR A 72 5.62 17.33 -18.22
N ASP A 73 4.89 16.32 -17.72
CA ASP A 73 3.47 16.45 -17.37
C ASP A 73 3.21 16.23 -15.88
N VAL A 74 4.07 15.46 -15.20
CA VAL A 74 3.86 15.04 -13.80
C VAL A 74 5.17 15.04 -13.02
N ILE A 75 5.09 15.30 -11.71
CA ILE A 75 6.12 14.91 -10.74
C ILE A 75 5.70 13.58 -10.11
N VAL A 76 6.65 12.66 -9.99
CA VAL A 76 6.44 11.29 -9.52
C VAL A 76 7.37 10.97 -8.37
N LEU A 77 6.84 10.35 -7.32
CA LEU A 77 7.59 9.63 -6.29
C LEU A 77 7.58 8.15 -6.61
N LYS A 78 8.76 7.55 -6.74
CA LYS A 78 8.94 6.11 -6.70
C LYS A 78 9.32 5.70 -5.29
N MET A 79 8.54 4.83 -4.68
CA MET A 79 8.64 4.42 -3.29
C MET A 79 8.87 2.92 -3.20
N SER A 80 9.55 2.50 -2.13
CA SER A 80 9.71 1.09 -1.78
C SER A 80 8.78 0.65 -0.65
N ASP A 81 8.29 1.59 0.17
CA ASP A 81 7.37 1.30 1.27
C ASP A 81 6.55 2.54 1.68
N THR A 82 5.32 2.30 2.16
CA THR A 82 4.45 3.31 2.74
C THR A 82 3.51 2.71 3.79
N SER A 83 3.37 3.39 4.93
CA SER A 83 2.47 2.98 6.03
C SER A 83 1.39 4.02 6.37
N CYS A 84 1.35 5.13 5.64
CA CYS A 84 0.33 6.16 5.77
C CYS A 84 -0.22 6.58 4.42
N MET A 85 -1.47 7.03 4.40
CA MET A 85 -2.04 7.75 3.27
C MET A 85 -1.50 9.18 3.28
N PHE A 86 -1.29 9.76 2.10
CA PHE A 86 -0.73 11.09 1.96
C PHE A 86 -1.19 11.73 0.66
N LYS A 87 -1.03 13.04 0.58
CA LYS A 87 -1.18 13.82 -0.65
C LYS A 87 0.08 14.57 -0.99
N MET A 88 0.17 14.94 -2.26
CA MET A 88 1.21 15.80 -2.81
C MET A 88 0.58 17.07 -3.35
N LYS A 89 1.29 18.20 -3.23
CA LYS A 89 0.94 19.44 -3.92
C LYS A 89 2.18 20.09 -4.50
N VAL A 90 2.12 20.50 -5.75
CA VAL A 90 3.16 21.29 -6.42
C VAL A 90 2.87 22.76 -6.20
N GLU A 91 3.90 23.52 -5.86
CA GLU A 91 3.85 24.97 -5.71
C GLU A 91 4.69 25.64 -6.80
N TYR A 92 4.27 26.84 -7.20
CA TYR A 92 4.87 27.57 -8.31
C TYR A 92 5.28 28.97 -7.86
N THR A 93 6.15 29.61 -8.62
CA THR A 93 6.63 30.98 -8.36
C THR A 93 6.52 31.82 -9.63
N ASP A 94 6.31 33.13 -9.51
CA ASP A 94 6.44 34.04 -10.66
C ASP A 94 7.89 34.56 -10.85
N GLY A 95 8.85 33.96 -10.13
CA GLY A 95 10.24 34.39 -10.04
C GLY A 95 10.50 35.38 -8.89
N THR A 96 9.45 35.86 -8.23
CA THR A 96 9.55 36.75 -7.06
C THR A 96 8.79 36.24 -5.84
N LYS A 97 7.62 35.63 -6.04
CA LYS A 97 6.73 35.15 -4.99
C LYS A 97 6.09 33.84 -5.38
N GLN A 98 5.77 33.05 -4.36
CA GLN A 98 4.93 31.87 -4.51
C GLN A 98 3.53 32.26 -5.00
N GLN A 99 2.98 31.43 -5.89
CA GLN A 99 1.69 31.61 -6.53
C GLN A 99 0.78 30.42 -6.20
N ASP A 100 0.07 30.52 -5.07
CA ASP A 100 -0.76 29.42 -4.55
C ASP A 100 -1.87 29.00 -5.51
N SER A 101 -2.41 29.93 -6.29
CA SER A 101 -3.49 29.69 -7.26
C SER A 101 -3.05 28.86 -8.46
N TRP A 102 -1.74 28.71 -8.69
CA TRP A 102 -1.20 27.88 -9.77
C TRP A 102 -1.01 26.42 -9.32
N GLY A 103 -1.12 26.16 -8.02
CA GLY A 103 -0.86 24.87 -7.40
C GLY A 103 -1.75 23.76 -7.92
N THR A 104 -1.19 22.55 -7.97
CA THR A 104 -1.89 21.31 -8.34
C THR A 104 -1.67 20.29 -7.24
N GLU A 105 -2.70 19.51 -6.90
CA GLU A 105 -2.62 18.52 -5.82
C GLU A 105 -3.23 17.17 -6.22
N ALA A 106 -2.73 16.11 -5.59
CA ALA A 106 -3.24 14.75 -5.76
C ALA A 106 -2.98 13.90 -4.51
N ALA A 107 -3.99 13.14 -4.10
CA ALA A 107 -3.83 12.09 -3.10
C ALA A 107 -3.18 10.84 -3.70
N ALA A 108 -2.23 10.27 -2.98
CA ALA A 108 -1.71 8.95 -3.31
C ALA A 108 -2.75 7.89 -3.00
N GLN A 109 -2.86 6.90 -3.89
CA GLN A 109 -3.67 5.72 -3.64
C GLN A 109 -3.08 4.93 -2.45
N PRO A 110 -3.90 4.38 -1.53
CA PRO A 110 -3.43 3.55 -0.43
C PRO A 110 -2.45 2.46 -0.90
N GLY A 111 -1.27 2.40 -0.28
CA GLY A 111 -0.23 1.42 -0.59
C GLY A 111 0.43 1.54 -1.96
N ALA A 112 0.19 2.62 -2.71
CA ALA A 112 0.85 2.83 -3.98
C ALA A 112 2.37 2.95 -3.79
N LEU A 113 3.13 2.29 -4.68
CA LEU A 113 4.59 2.43 -4.79
C LEU A 113 5.00 3.51 -5.79
N ILE A 114 4.02 4.05 -6.52
CA ILE A 114 4.17 5.20 -7.41
C ILE A 114 3.08 6.19 -7.04
N ALA A 115 3.46 7.39 -6.61
CA ALA A 115 2.56 8.51 -6.38
C ALA A 115 2.94 9.64 -7.33
N ALA A 116 1.96 10.39 -7.81
CA ALA A 116 2.23 11.48 -8.74
C ALA A 116 1.27 12.63 -8.54
N VAL A 117 1.74 13.81 -8.94
CA VAL A 117 0.96 15.04 -8.99
C VAL A 117 1.12 15.67 -10.38
N PRO A 118 0.02 16.01 -11.06
CA PRO A 118 0.10 16.64 -12.37
C PRO A 118 0.69 18.04 -12.26
N LEU A 119 1.49 18.44 -13.24
CA LEU A 119 1.98 19.80 -13.38
C LEU A 119 0.89 20.69 -13.99
N ASN A 120 0.91 21.96 -13.60
CA ASN A 120 0.07 22.99 -14.20
C ASN A 120 0.60 23.28 -15.60
N SER A 121 -0.18 22.92 -16.62
CA SER A 121 0.22 23.07 -18.02
C SER A 121 0.63 24.48 -18.44
N ALA A 122 0.14 25.51 -17.75
CA ALA A 122 0.43 26.92 -18.04
C ALA A 122 1.66 27.47 -17.30
N HIS A 123 2.16 26.76 -16.28
CA HIS A 123 3.20 27.24 -15.36
C HIS A 123 4.29 26.22 -15.07
N LYS A 124 4.36 25.13 -15.86
CA LYS A 124 5.36 24.07 -15.70
C LYS A 124 6.81 24.50 -15.97
N ASP A 125 7.03 25.73 -16.43
CA ASP A 125 8.31 26.41 -16.52
C ASP A 125 8.77 27.06 -15.21
N MET A 126 7.89 27.15 -14.20
CA MET A 126 8.12 27.90 -12.96
C MET A 126 7.80 27.08 -11.69
N VAL A 127 8.20 25.81 -11.68
CA VAL A 127 7.91 24.90 -10.56
C VAL A 127 8.83 25.21 -9.37
N LYS A 128 8.28 25.69 -8.26
CA LYS A 128 9.08 26.19 -7.13
C LYS A 128 9.55 25.06 -6.21
N ASP A 129 8.61 24.26 -5.74
CA ASP A 129 8.82 23.11 -4.86
C ASP A 129 7.55 22.23 -4.91
N PHE A 130 7.54 21.13 -4.15
CA PHE A 130 6.32 20.40 -3.86
C PHE A 130 6.33 19.94 -2.42
N PHE A 131 5.16 19.72 -1.81
CA PHE A 131 5.09 19.12 -0.49
C PHE A 131 4.40 17.77 -0.49
N ILE A 132 4.72 17.00 0.54
CA ILE A 132 4.03 15.77 0.92
C ILE A 132 3.41 16.01 2.29
N GLN A 133 2.14 15.65 2.46
CA GLN A 133 1.42 15.74 3.72
C GLN A 133 0.71 14.41 4.03
N ASN A 134 0.92 13.84 5.21
CA ASN A 134 0.18 12.64 5.62
C ASN A 134 -1.27 12.99 5.98
N ALA A 135 -2.15 11.99 5.90
CA ALA A 135 -3.54 12.11 6.35
C ALA A 135 -3.63 12.04 7.89
N LYS A 136 -4.80 11.64 8.40
CA LYS A 136 -5.13 11.47 9.83
C LYS A 136 -4.29 10.40 10.59
N TYR A 137 -3.35 9.73 9.93
CA TYR A 137 -2.60 8.62 10.49
C TYR A 137 -1.09 8.85 10.35
N PRO A 138 -0.34 8.85 11.47
CA PRO A 138 1.11 8.93 11.44
C PRO A 138 1.71 7.66 10.84
N GLY A 139 2.83 7.80 10.13
CA GLY A 139 3.44 6.69 9.42
C GLY A 139 4.74 7.09 8.77
N THR A 140 5.12 6.31 7.76
CA THR A 140 6.38 6.43 7.06
C THR A 140 6.19 6.29 5.57
N ILE A 141 7.04 6.97 4.80
CA ILE A 141 7.15 6.82 3.35
C ILE A 141 8.62 6.68 3.02
N THR A 142 9.03 5.59 2.36
CA THR A 142 10.40 5.41 1.88
C THR A 142 10.45 5.68 0.39
N ILE A 143 11.17 6.73 0.01
CA ILE A 143 11.24 7.24 -1.37
C ILE A 143 12.57 6.77 -1.96
N ASP A 144 12.52 6.04 -3.06
CA ASP A 144 13.71 5.60 -3.77
C ASP A 144 14.21 6.69 -4.72
N LYS A 145 13.28 7.28 -5.49
CA LYS A 145 13.57 8.27 -6.53
C LYS A 145 12.42 9.24 -6.74
N ILE A 146 12.76 10.43 -7.23
CA ILE A 146 11.80 11.48 -7.61
C ILE A 146 12.05 11.83 -9.07
N TYR A 147 11.00 11.89 -9.89
CA TYR A 147 11.10 12.16 -11.32
C TYR A 147 10.14 13.25 -11.78
N ALA A 148 10.50 13.95 -12.85
CA ALA A 148 9.54 14.52 -13.78
C ALA A 148 9.44 13.61 -15.00
N CYS A 149 8.22 13.30 -15.44
CA CYS A 149 8.00 12.47 -16.62
C CYS A 149 6.75 12.88 -17.39
N THR A 150 6.60 12.32 -18.59
CA THR A 150 5.40 12.43 -19.40
C THR A 150 4.27 11.54 -18.87
N SER A 151 3.04 11.83 -19.27
CA SER A 151 1.86 11.04 -18.88
C SER A 151 1.97 9.57 -19.31
N ALA A 152 2.63 9.30 -20.45
CA ALA A 152 2.84 7.94 -20.95
C ALA A 152 3.84 7.14 -20.10
N GLU A 153 4.93 7.77 -19.69
CA GLU A 153 5.92 7.15 -18.80
C GLU A 153 5.35 6.90 -17.41
N TYR A 154 4.54 7.82 -16.89
CA TYR A 154 3.82 7.62 -15.63
C TYR A 154 2.88 6.41 -15.69
N ALA A 155 2.10 6.27 -16.78
CA ALA A 155 1.24 5.11 -16.98
C ALA A 155 2.03 3.79 -17.02
N GLN A 156 3.23 3.81 -17.62
CA GLN A 156 4.14 2.66 -17.61
C GLN A 156 4.64 2.33 -16.20
N LEU A 157 5.09 3.34 -15.43
CA LEU A 157 5.53 3.15 -14.05
C LEU A 157 4.43 2.52 -13.18
N LEU A 158 3.18 2.99 -13.30
CA LEU A 158 2.04 2.40 -12.58
C LEU A 158 1.81 0.93 -12.95
N ALA A 159 1.93 0.59 -14.23
CA ALA A 159 1.72 -0.78 -14.70
C ALA A 159 2.79 -1.76 -14.18
N GLU A 160 4.02 -1.29 -14.05
CA GLU A 160 5.18 -2.06 -13.60
C GLU A 160 5.29 -2.17 -12.07
N ASN A 161 4.71 -1.24 -11.31
CA ASN A 161 4.89 -1.11 -9.86
C ASN A 161 3.54 -1.20 -9.12
N LYS A 162 2.84 -2.33 -9.29
CA LYS A 162 1.55 -2.56 -8.63
C LYS A 162 1.71 -2.76 -7.13
N ALA A 163 0.81 -2.15 -6.35
CA ALA A 163 0.73 -2.36 -4.92
C ALA A 163 0.41 -3.82 -4.59
N ALA A 164 1.26 -4.46 -3.78
CA ALA A 164 1.06 -5.85 -3.36
C ALA A 164 0.48 -5.94 -1.94
N LYS A 165 0.99 -5.11 -1.03
CA LYS A 165 0.63 -5.03 0.39
C LYS A 165 0.61 -3.56 0.82
N PHE A 166 -0.30 -3.20 1.71
CA PHE A 166 -0.31 -1.90 2.39
C PHE A 166 -0.47 -2.09 3.88
N ASN A 167 0.58 -1.83 4.66
CA ASN A 167 0.53 -1.92 6.11
C ASN A 167 -0.12 -0.68 6.70
N LEU A 168 -1.15 -0.86 7.52
CA LEU A 168 -1.70 0.22 8.31
C LEU A 168 -0.81 0.48 9.53
N THR A 169 -0.70 1.75 9.91
CA THR A 169 -0.02 2.14 11.13
C THR A 169 -0.69 1.54 12.36
N LEU A 170 0.12 1.02 13.28
CA LEU A 170 -0.29 0.67 14.63
C LEU A 170 0.04 1.78 15.63
N LYS A 171 0.62 2.90 15.19
CA LYS A 171 0.89 4.04 16.09
C LYS A 171 -0.41 4.69 16.58
N LYS A 172 -1.50 4.55 15.82
CA LYS A 172 -2.77 5.19 16.08
C LYS A 172 -3.93 4.39 15.48
N ILE A 173 -4.86 3.99 16.34
CA ILE A 173 -6.14 3.32 15.99
C ILE A 173 -7.22 3.97 16.85
N GLU A 174 -8.12 4.73 16.23
CA GLU A 174 -9.02 5.62 16.97
C GLU A 174 -10.50 5.55 16.57
N GLU A 175 -10.85 4.77 15.56
CA GLU A 175 -12.26 4.65 15.14
C GLU A 175 -13.02 3.67 16.05
N GLY A 176 -14.30 3.95 16.34
CA GLY A 176 -15.16 3.10 17.15
C GLY A 176 -15.41 3.59 18.59
N GLY A 177 -16.53 3.17 19.16
CA GLY A 177 -16.96 3.52 20.53
C GLY A 177 -17.14 2.29 21.42
N GLY A 178 -16.99 2.45 22.74
CA GLY A 178 -17.06 1.37 23.73
C GLY A 178 -15.88 0.40 23.66
N SER A 179 -14.70 0.94 23.38
CA SER A 179 -13.44 0.21 23.26
C SER A 179 -12.28 1.17 23.53
N SER A 180 -11.06 0.66 23.63
CA SER A 180 -9.84 1.46 23.77
C SER A 180 -8.70 0.86 22.98
N TYR A 181 -7.65 1.67 22.74
CA TYR A 181 -6.43 1.25 22.09
C TYR A 181 -5.21 1.71 22.88
N ASN A 182 -4.29 0.78 23.14
CA ASN A 182 -2.97 1.08 23.69
C ASN A 182 -1.93 0.99 22.55
N PRO A 183 -1.31 2.11 22.14
CA PRO A 183 -0.32 2.14 21.06
C PRO A 183 1.03 1.52 21.46
N ASP A 184 1.41 1.49 22.73
CA ASP A 184 2.69 0.92 23.16
C ASP A 184 2.68 -0.62 23.08
N THR A 185 1.53 -1.22 23.31
CA THR A 185 1.33 -2.68 23.29
C THR A 185 0.50 -3.16 22.11
N HIS A 186 0.13 -2.26 21.19
CA HIS A 186 -0.79 -2.48 20.08
C HIS A 186 -2.07 -3.24 20.47
N THR A 187 -2.63 -2.94 21.65
CA THR A 187 -3.74 -3.70 22.23
C THR A 187 -5.05 -2.98 22.05
N ILE A 188 -6.00 -3.62 21.39
CA ILE A 188 -7.41 -3.24 21.38
C ILE A 188 -8.11 -3.93 22.55
N THR A 189 -8.87 -3.16 23.33
CA THR A 189 -9.73 -3.67 24.40
C THR A 189 -11.18 -3.28 24.11
N ILE A 190 -12.10 -4.23 24.20
CA ILE A 190 -13.53 -3.98 24.03
C ILE A 190 -14.18 -3.81 25.41
N GLU A 191 -14.90 -2.71 25.59
CA GLU A 191 -15.48 -2.31 26.88
C GLU A 191 -17.00 -2.55 26.94
N SER A 192 -17.64 -2.76 25.79
CA SER A 192 -19.08 -3.02 25.69
C SER A 192 -19.37 -4.04 24.59
N ASP A 193 -20.42 -4.84 24.77
CA ASP A 193 -20.78 -5.88 23.80
C ASP A 193 -21.12 -5.30 22.43
N GLY A 194 -20.50 -5.85 21.39
CA GLY A 194 -20.70 -5.41 20.01
C GLY A 194 -19.94 -4.15 19.61
N SER A 195 -19.17 -3.57 20.54
CA SER A 195 -18.25 -2.46 20.23
C SER A 195 -17.06 -2.92 19.40
N HIS A 196 -16.40 -1.94 18.79
CA HIS A 196 -15.26 -2.17 17.90
C HIS A 196 -14.21 -1.07 18.03
N ARG A 197 -13.02 -1.35 17.49
CA ARG A 197 -11.92 -0.38 17.36
C ARG A 197 -11.22 -0.61 16.02
N GLY A 198 -10.86 0.47 15.32
CA GLY A 198 -10.23 0.35 14.01
C GLY A 198 -9.76 1.65 13.38
N TRP A 199 -9.67 1.64 12.05
CA TRP A 199 -9.24 2.76 11.22
C TRP A 199 -10.40 3.26 10.38
N TYR A 200 -10.61 4.57 10.42
CA TYR A 200 -11.51 5.31 9.55
C TYR A 200 -10.73 6.10 8.51
N PHE A 201 -11.11 6.00 7.24
CA PHE A 201 -10.41 6.67 6.15
C PHE A 201 -11.20 7.89 5.71
N ASP A 202 -10.54 9.04 5.51
CA ASP A 202 -11.20 10.22 4.92
C ASP A 202 -11.55 9.96 3.46
N SER A 203 -12.60 10.61 2.96
CA SER A 203 -13.18 10.36 1.63
C SER A 203 -12.16 10.40 0.47
N GLU A 204 -11.11 11.20 0.63
CA GLU A 204 -10.03 11.36 -0.37
C GLU A 204 -9.14 10.11 -0.50
N TYR A 205 -9.09 9.25 0.53
CA TYR A 205 -8.16 8.11 0.62
C TYR A 205 -8.86 6.74 0.66
N ARG A 206 -10.10 6.64 0.15
CA ARG A 206 -10.95 5.43 0.27
C ARG A 206 -10.84 4.43 -0.87
N ASP A 207 -9.98 4.67 -1.85
CA ASP A 207 -9.87 3.78 -3.00
C ASP A 207 -8.85 2.65 -2.76
N PHE A 208 -9.36 1.52 -2.24
CA PHE A 208 -8.59 0.30 -2.03
C PHE A 208 -8.77 -0.70 -3.18
N SER A 209 -9.08 -0.23 -4.39
CA SER A 209 -9.33 -1.08 -5.56
C SER A 209 -8.17 -1.99 -5.94
N ALA A 210 -6.94 -1.60 -5.61
CA ALA A 210 -5.74 -2.41 -5.83
C ALA A 210 -5.73 -3.71 -4.99
N PHE A 211 -6.49 -3.77 -3.91
CA PHE A 211 -6.46 -4.88 -2.96
C PHE A 211 -7.68 -5.81 -3.10
N LYS A 212 -7.53 -7.01 -2.55
CA LYS A 212 -8.57 -8.06 -2.51
C LYS A 212 -8.97 -8.43 -1.09
N SER A 213 -8.11 -8.24 -0.11
CA SER A 213 -8.40 -8.58 1.28
C SER A 213 -7.84 -7.56 2.26
N PHE A 214 -8.48 -7.48 3.43
CA PHE A 214 -7.91 -6.91 4.64
C PHE A 214 -7.51 -8.05 5.59
N VAL A 215 -6.37 -7.92 6.26
CA VAL A 215 -5.79 -8.94 7.12
C VAL A 215 -5.39 -8.31 8.45
N ALA A 216 -5.68 -9.02 9.54
CA ALA A 216 -5.19 -8.72 10.87
C ALA A 216 -4.37 -9.91 11.39
N ASP A 217 -3.12 -9.65 11.74
CA ASP A 217 -2.23 -10.59 12.42
C ASP A 217 -2.21 -10.28 13.91
N PHE A 218 -2.50 -11.30 14.72
CA PHE A 218 -2.59 -11.19 16.16
C PHE A 218 -1.40 -11.88 16.84
N GLN A 219 -0.89 -11.25 17.90
CA GLN A 219 -0.08 -11.94 18.90
C GLN A 219 -0.96 -12.77 19.83
N THR A 220 -2.06 -12.18 20.28
CA THR A 220 -3.11 -12.84 21.06
C THR A 220 -4.46 -12.26 20.65
N SER A 221 -5.49 -13.09 20.62
CA SER A 221 -6.84 -12.70 20.21
C SER A 221 -7.88 -13.38 21.08
N SER A 222 -8.88 -12.63 21.52
CA SER A 222 -10.16 -13.18 21.97
C SER A 222 -10.99 -13.63 20.77
N ALA A 223 -12.13 -14.28 20.97
CA ALA A 223 -13.09 -14.49 19.88
C ALA A 223 -13.64 -13.13 19.42
N GLY A 224 -13.94 -12.99 18.13
CA GLY A 224 -14.38 -11.70 17.58
C GLY A 224 -14.72 -11.78 16.10
N GLU A 225 -14.81 -10.60 15.49
CA GLU A 225 -15.12 -10.43 14.07
C GLU A 225 -14.24 -9.33 13.47
N LEU A 226 -13.59 -9.63 12.35
CA LEU A 226 -12.87 -8.64 11.55
C LEU A 226 -13.86 -8.09 10.52
N CYS A 227 -13.97 -6.77 10.41
CA CYS A 227 -14.98 -6.12 9.57
C CYS A 227 -14.36 -5.08 8.64
N VAL A 228 -15.00 -4.93 7.48
CA VAL A 228 -14.76 -3.87 6.50
C VAL A 228 -16.09 -3.24 6.13
N GLU A 229 -16.17 -1.91 6.20
CA GLU A 229 -17.37 -1.16 5.82
C GLU A 229 -17.10 -0.20 4.66
N TYR A 230 -18.13 0.01 3.85
CA TYR A 230 -18.12 0.87 2.68
C TYR A 230 -19.10 2.05 2.85
N ASP A 231 -18.95 3.07 2.02
CA ASP A 231 -19.79 4.28 2.10
C ASP A 231 -21.27 4.07 1.78
N ASP A 232 -21.61 2.99 1.08
CA ASP A 232 -23.00 2.59 0.81
C ASP A 232 -23.65 1.85 1.99
N ASN A 233 -22.97 1.79 3.14
CA ASN A 233 -23.37 1.07 4.35
C ASN A 233 -23.43 -0.45 4.19
N THR A 234 -22.86 -1.01 3.12
CA THR A 234 -22.59 -2.44 3.05
C THR A 234 -21.32 -2.79 3.82
N SER A 235 -21.18 -4.06 4.19
CA SER A 235 -20.00 -4.56 4.90
C SER A 235 -19.63 -5.96 4.47
N THR A 236 -18.37 -6.31 4.72
CA THR A 236 -17.88 -7.69 4.69
C THR A 236 -17.24 -7.98 6.04
N SER A 237 -17.34 -9.22 6.51
CA SER A 237 -16.78 -9.60 7.79
C SER A 237 -16.35 -11.06 7.84
N ALA A 238 -15.49 -11.38 8.81
CA ALA A 238 -15.02 -12.72 9.09
C ALA A 238 -14.98 -12.93 10.61
N PRO A 239 -15.87 -13.77 11.18
CA PRO A 239 -15.79 -14.17 12.58
C PRO A 239 -14.58 -15.09 12.80
N PHE A 240 -14.03 -15.07 14.01
CA PHE A 240 -12.89 -15.89 14.39
C PHE A 240 -12.93 -16.28 15.87
N GLU A 241 -12.32 -17.42 16.17
CA GLU A 241 -12.22 -17.96 17.52
C GLU A 241 -11.02 -17.37 18.27
N ALA A 242 -11.07 -17.44 19.60
CA ALA A 242 -9.96 -17.02 20.45
C ALA A 242 -8.66 -17.78 20.10
N GLY A 243 -7.54 -17.06 20.08
CA GLY A 243 -6.23 -17.59 19.72
C GLY A 243 -5.98 -17.72 18.23
N THR A 244 -6.91 -17.30 17.36
CA THR A 244 -6.69 -17.25 15.91
C THR A 244 -5.58 -16.23 15.61
N PRO A 245 -4.45 -16.64 15.01
CA PRO A 245 -3.28 -15.79 14.84
C PRO A 245 -3.34 -14.87 13.61
N ASN A 246 -4.13 -15.23 12.60
CA ASN A 246 -4.29 -14.50 11.34
C ASN A 246 -5.75 -14.61 10.92
N VAL A 247 -6.37 -13.46 10.63
CA VAL A 247 -7.75 -13.37 10.16
C VAL A 247 -7.78 -12.49 8.92
N SER A 248 -8.53 -12.89 7.90
CA SER A 248 -8.66 -12.13 6.67
C SER A 248 -10.11 -12.02 6.21
N VAL A 249 -10.46 -10.84 5.71
CA VAL A 249 -11.76 -10.51 5.13
C VAL A 249 -11.55 -10.15 3.66
N THR A 250 -12.31 -10.80 2.77
CA THR A 250 -12.35 -10.43 1.36
C THR A 250 -13.03 -9.07 1.20
N LEU A 251 -12.42 -8.15 0.47
CA LEU A 251 -13.04 -6.86 0.14
C LEU A 251 -14.19 -7.05 -0.87
N GLY A 252 -15.33 -6.46 -0.58
CA GLY A 252 -16.49 -6.38 -1.45
C GLY A 252 -16.31 -5.43 -2.64
N SER A 253 -17.37 -5.30 -3.45
CA SER A 253 -17.38 -4.45 -4.65
C SER A 253 -17.22 -2.96 -4.35
N GLY A 254 -17.58 -2.51 -3.14
CA GLY A 254 -17.46 -1.12 -2.70
C GLY A 254 -16.04 -0.69 -2.29
N LYS A 255 -15.02 -1.51 -2.56
CA LYS A 255 -13.63 -1.25 -2.12
C LYS A 255 -13.00 0.04 -2.65
N ASN A 256 -13.56 0.67 -3.67
CA ASN A 256 -13.15 2.00 -4.13
C ASN A 256 -13.70 3.14 -3.24
N LYS A 257 -14.53 2.81 -2.26
CA LYS A 257 -15.14 3.70 -1.26
C LYS A 257 -15.16 3.04 0.11
N LEU A 258 -14.03 2.44 0.50
CA LEU A 258 -13.85 1.79 1.78
C LEU A 258 -13.78 2.83 2.89
N ARG A 259 -14.76 2.80 3.80
CA ARG A 259 -14.92 3.78 4.87
C ARG A 259 -14.04 3.47 6.07
N GLN A 260 -14.07 2.22 6.52
CA GLN A 260 -13.35 1.79 7.70
C GLN A 260 -13.08 0.30 7.73
N VAL A 261 -12.09 -0.09 8.52
CA VAL A 261 -11.82 -1.48 8.92
C VAL A 261 -11.63 -1.56 10.43
N TYR A 262 -12.14 -2.60 11.07
CA TYR A 262 -12.10 -2.72 12.53
C TYR A 262 -12.20 -4.15 13.04
N VAL A 263 -11.81 -4.33 14.30
CA VAL A 263 -12.07 -5.56 15.06
C VAL A 263 -13.22 -5.31 16.03
N LYS A 264 -14.21 -6.19 16.01
CA LYS A 264 -15.40 -6.17 16.87
C LYS A 264 -15.38 -7.35 17.84
N GLY A 265 -15.87 -7.13 19.05
CA GLY A 265 -15.91 -8.17 20.09
C GLY A 265 -16.98 -7.96 21.15
N ASN A 266 -16.93 -8.82 22.17
CA ASN A 266 -17.74 -8.69 23.39
C ASN A 266 -16.97 -7.92 24.46
N ALA A 267 -17.68 -7.41 25.47
CA ALA A 267 -17.07 -6.73 26.60
C ALA A 267 -15.99 -7.61 27.27
N GLY A 268 -14.83 -7.02 27.54
CA GLY A 268 -13.65 -7.69 28.08
C GLY A 268 -12.78 -8.40 27.05
N ALA A 269 -13.17 -8.45 25.77
CA ALA A 269 -12.32 -9.00 24.71
C ALA A 269 -11.07 -8.13 24.50
N THR A 270 -9.95 -8.79 24.26
CA THR A 270 -8.66 -8.15 23.97
C THR A 270 -8.02 -8.74 22.71
N TYR A 271 -7.39 -7.87 21.93
CA TYR A 271 -6.68 -8.22 20.70
C TYR A 271 -5.35 -7.48 20.65
N VAL A 272 -4.24 -8.21 20.65
CA VAL A 272 -2.89 -7.66 20.54
C VAL A 272 -2.44 -7.81 19.08
N LEU A 273 -2.32 -6.70 18.37
CA LEU A 273 -1.98 -6.69 16.95
C LEU A 273 -0.46 -6.79 16.73
N LYS A 274 -0.06 -7.63 15.79
CA LYS A 274 1.29 -7.62 15.21
C LYS A 274 1.33 -6.74 13.97
N GLU A 275 0.37 -6.94 13.08
CA GLU A 275 0.22 -6.21 11.83
C GLU A 275 -1.26 -6.12 11.45
N ALA A 276 -1.62 -5.09 10.70
CA ALA A 276 -2.87 -4.99 9.98
C ALA A 276 -2.59 -4.44 8.59
N TYR A 277 -3.08 -5.08 7.54
CA TYR A 277 -2.72 -4.69 6.18
C TYR A 277 -3.76 -5.07 5.14
N PHE A 278 -3.74 -4.34 4.03
CA PHE A 278 -4.43 -4.75 2.82
C PHE A 278 -3.51 -5.57 1.93
N SER A 279 -4.06 -6.60 1.29
CA SER A 279 -3.33 -7.48 0.38
C SER A 279 -4.00 -7.55 -0.99
N SER A 280 -3.18 -7.51 -2.04
CA SER A 280 -3.59 -7.75 -3.42
C SER A 280 -3.86 -9.24 -3.68
N GLU A 281 -3.39 -10.10 -2.78
CA GLU A 281 -3.74 -11.49 -2.71
C GLU A 281 -5.09 -11.65 -2.00
N GLY A 282 -5.85 -12.67 -2.39
CA GLY A 282 -7.07 -13.02 -1.67
C GLY A 282 -6.76 -13.45 -0.23
N PRO A 283 -7.76 -13.62 0.64
CA PRO A 283 -7.53 -14.27 1.92
C PRO A 283 -6.77 -15.57 1.70
N ALA A 284 -5.77 -15.86 2.55
CA ALA A 284 -5.06 -17.13 2.48
C ALA A 284 -6.10 -18.25 2.64
N THR A 285 -6.48 -18.89 1.54
CA THR A 285 -7.35 -20.05 1.59
C THR A 285 -6.52 -21.16 2.21
N GLY A 286 -6.77 -21.44 3.49
CA GLY A 286 -6.42 -22.74 4.04
C GLY A 286 -6.92 -23.82 3.07
N ILE A 287 -6.10 -24.85 2.83
CA ILE A 287 -6.38 -25.91 1.85
C ILE A 287 -7.84 -26.36 1.99
N SER A 288 -8.70 -25.97 1.04
CA SER A 288 -10.15 -26.09 1.16
C SER A 288 -10.70 -27.45 0.69
N GLY A 289 -9.83 -28.44 0.55
CA GLY A 289 -10.20 -29.76 0.07
C GLY A 289 -9.11 -30.40 -0.77
N TYR A 290 -9.07 -31.72 -0.72
CA TYR A 290 -8.16 -32.58 -1.46
C TYR A 290 -8.82 -33.03 -2.77
N GLN A 291 -8.24 -32.70 -3.92
CA GLN A 291 -8.56 -33.41 -5.16
C GLN A 291 -7.64 -34.62 -5.30
N SER A 292 -8.21 -35.82 -5.25
CA SER A 292 -7.49 -37.06 -5.54
C SER A 292 -7.18 -37.14 -7.02
N VAL A 293 -5.96 -36.78 -7.41
CA VAL A 293 -5.42 -37.20 -8.71
C VAL A 293 -4.68 -38.50 -8.47
N GLN A 294 -5.25 -39.61 -8.94
CA GLN A 294 -4.55 -40.90 -8.95
C GLN A 294 -3.39 -40.81 -9.94
N ASN A 295 -2.19 -40.56 -9.43
CA ASN A 295 -0.95 -40.91 -10.10
C ASN A 295 -0.05 -41.59 -9.07
N ASP A 296 0.27 -42.85 -9.34
CA ASP A 296 1.17 -43.71 -8.56
C ASP A 296 2.61 -43.16 -8.61
N GLN A 297 2.87 -42.12 -7.83
CA GLN A 297 4.21 -41.66 -7.53
C GLN A 297 4.57 -42.08 -6.10
N GLY A 298 5.81 -42.54 -5.93
CA GLY A 298 6.35 -43.13 -4.71
C GLY A 298 6.19 -42.27 -3.45
N THR A 299 6.64 -42.81 -2.32
CA THR A 299 6.44 -42.15 -1.02
C THR A 299 7.31 -40.88 -0.90
N GLU A 300 6.67 -39.73 -0.72
CA GLU A 300 7.31 -38.43 -0.49
C GLU A 300 7.11 -38.00 0.98
N TYR A 301 8.09 -37.30 1.54
CA TYR A 301 8.03 -36.74 2.89
C TYR A 301 8.18 -35.22 2.84
N TYR A 302 7.44 -34.53 3.70
CA TYR A 302 7.52 -33.08 3.85
C TYR A 302 7.58 -32.70 5.33
N SER A 303 8.33 -31.65 5.64
CA SER A 303 8.24 -30.97 6.94
C SER A 303 6.95 -30.15 7.04
N LEU A 304 6.60 -29.73 8.26
CA LEU A 304 5.39 -28.92 8.49
C LEU A 304 5.43 -27.55 7.80
N ASP A 305 6.61 -27.03 7.48
CA ASP A 305 6.82 -25.82 6.67
C ASP A 305 6.77 -26.09 5.15
N GLY A 306 6.40 -27.31 4.72
CA GLY A 306 6.17 -27.66 3.31
C GLY A 306 7.41 -28.04 2.50
N LYS A 307 8.61 -28.13 3.11
CA LYS A 307 9.84 -28.52 2.39
C LYS A 307 9.90 -30.03 2.18
N ARG A 308 10.17 -30.46 0.94
CA ARG A 308 10.34 -31.87 0.57
C ARG A 308 11.60 -32.46 1.23
N GLN A 309 11.48 -33.66 1.75
CA GLN A 309 12.53 -34.44 2.40
C GLN A 309 12.72 -35.78 1.66
N THR A 310 13.98 -36.19 1.49
CA THR A 310 14.32 -37.47 0.83
C THR A 310 14.12 -38.69 1.75
N VAL A 311 14.12 -38.49 3.07
CA VAL A 311 13.93 -39.53 4.09
C VAL A 311 13.15 -38.98 5.31
N PRO A 312 12.41 -39.83 6.04
CA PRO A 312 11.69 -39.43 7.23
C PRO A 312 12.63 -39.18 8.43
N ARG A 313 12.62 -37.94 8.94
CA ARG A 313 13.37 -37.49 10.15
C ARG A 313 12.53 -37.67 11.43
N ARG A 314 13.17 -37.62 12.60
CA ARG A 314 12.46 -37.64 13.91
C ARG A 314 11.55 -36.43 14.05
N GLY A 315 10.35 -36.63 14.59
CA GLY A 315 9.32 -35.61 14.78
C GLY A 315 8.08 -35.78 13.90
N ILE A 316 7.24 -34.75 13.88
CA ILE A 316 5.99 -34.73 13.10
C ILE A 316 6.31 -34.36 11.65
N MET A 317 5.82 -35.16 10.70
CA MET A 317 5.98 -34.93 9.27
C MET A 317 4.68 -35.22 8.51
N ILE A 318 4.68 -34.81 7.24
CA ILE A 318 3.65 -35.13 6.28
C ILE A 318 4.20 -36.20 5.35
N GLN A 319 3.56 -37.37 5.30
CA GLN A 319 3.85 -38.41 4.32
C GLN A 319 2.80 -38.37 3.21
N LYS A 320 3.26 -38.37 1.96
CA LYS A 320 2.42 -38.51 0.77
C LYS A 320 2.76 -39.84 0.10
N LYS A 321 1.78 -40.73 -0.03
CA LYS A 321 1.94 -42.05 -0.66
C LYS A 321 0.69 -42.37 -1.47
N ASN A 322 0.86 -42.65 -2.77
CA ASN A 322 -0.24 -43.01 -3.67
C ASN A 322 -1.38 -41.97 -3.63
N GLY A 323 -1.00 -40.68 -3.69
CA GLY A 323 -1.89 -39.55 -3.49
C GLY A 323 -2.30 -39.29 -2.03
N VAL A 324 -2.35 -40.30 -1.18
CA VAL A 324 -2.79 -40.16 0.22
C VAL A 324 -1.76 -39.40 1.04
N THR A 325 -2.18 -38.27 1.60
CA THR A 325 -1.40 -37.47 2.53
C THR A 325 -1.81 -37.75 3.96
N LYS A 326 -0.86 -38.09 4.84
CA LYS A 326 -1.12 -38.26 6.27
C LYS A 326 -0.02 -37.67 7.13
N LYS A 327 -0.42 -37.18 8.30
CA LYS A 327 0.51 -36.79 9.37
C LYS A 327 1.09 -38.08 9.97
N ILE A 328 2.41 -38.16 10.04
CA ILE A 328 3.13 -39.25 10.70
C ILE A 328 4.02 -38.68 11.80
N ALA A 329 4.19 -39.41 12.88
CA ALA A 329 5.15 -39.12 13.93
C ALA A 329 6.18 -40.26 13.97
N ARG A 330 7.47 -39.92 14.07
CA ARG A 330 8.58 -40.88 14.10
C ARG A 330 9.59 -40.51 15.17
#